data_AF-A0A2M4AV45-F1
#
_entry.id   AF-A0A2M4AV45-F1
#
_cell.length_a   1.000
_cell.length_b   1.000
_cell.length_c   1.000
_cell.angle_alpha   90.00
_cell.angle_beta   90.00
_cell.angle_gamma   90.00
#
_symmetry.space_group_name_H-M   'P 1'
#
loop_
_entity.id
_entity.type
_entity.pdbx_description
1 polymer ?
#
loop_
_entity_poly.entity_id
_entity_poly.type
_entity_poly.pdbx_seq_one_letter_code
_entity_poly.pdbx_strand_id
1 'polypeptide(L)'
;MEPAKTKLAPPPIVVILGSTGTGKTKLSLELASRYGGEIVSADSMQVYKGLDIVTAKATKADQAIAKHHLLDVVTPDRAFTVTHFREQALPIIDALLSAGKMPIVVGGTNYYIESLLWQVLIGDGVRREHIRRRSADTITTEGESPKRPKAGVGSAAEQEQEKEQPRPTPVPTEQQVSELLDRCRAGTLPVDQLESYEGPLLHKVLAAVDLPSANRLHPNNKRKIIRALEVYLDSGGTQT
;
A
#
# COMPACT_ATOMS: atom_id res chain seq x y z
N MET A 1 11.80 -30.28 -46.24
CA MET A 1 10.97 -30.28 -45.03
C MET A 1 11.52 -29.22 -44.10
N GLU A 2 10.78 -28.13 -43.94
CA GLU A 2 11.07 -27.10 -42.93
C GLU A 2 10.83 -27.73 -41.54
N PRO A 3 11.77 -27.62 -40.58
CA PRO A 3 11.56 -28.23 -39.27
C PRO A 3 10.38 -27.55 -38.57
N ALA A 4 9.47 -28.36 -38.05
CA ALA A 4 8.32 -27.88 -37.28
C ALA A 4 8.81 -26.98 -36.14
N LYS A 5 8.37 -25.71 -36.13
CA LYS A 5 8.64 -24.77 -35.06
C LYS A 5 8.08 -25.34 -33.76
N THR A 6 8.93 -25.88 -32.90
CA THR A 6 8.56 -26.30 -31.56
C THR A 6 7.98 -25.09 -30.85
N LYS A 7 6.68 -25.13 -30.50
CA LYS A 7 6.03 -24.07 -29.72
C LYS A 7 6.77 -24.01 -28.38
N LEU A 8 7.66 -23.03 -28.22
CA LEU A 8 8.40 -22.82 -26.99
C LEU A 8 7.36 -22.51 -25.89
N ALA A 9 7.48 -23.16 -24.74
CA ALA A 9 6.62 -22.85 -23.59
C ALA A 9 6.71 -21.35 -23.28
N PRO A 10 5.60 -20.71 -22.86
CA PRO A 10 5.63 -19.29 -22.52
C PRO A 10 6.70 -19.03 -21.45
N PRO A 11 7.43 -17.90 -21.54
CA PRO A 11 8.46 -17.60 -20.56
C PRO A 11 7.86 -17.45 -19.15
N PRO A 12 8.57 -17.86 -18.10
CA PRO A 12 8.08 -17.71 -16.73
C PRO A 12 8.10 -16.24 -16.30
N ILE A 13 7.31 -15.90 -15.28
CA ILE A 13 7.46 -14.64 -14.54
C ILE A 13 8.51 -14.86 -13.45
N VAL A 14 9.52 -14.00 -13.40
CA VAL A 14 10.56 -14.03 -12.36
C VAL A 14 10.30 -12.90 -11.37
N VAL A 15 10.31 -13.23 -10.07
CA VAL A 15 10.16 -12.24 -8.99
C VAL A 15 11.42 -12.17 -8.16
N ILE A 16 12.00 -10.98 -8.02
CA ILE A 16 13.16 -10.70 -7.17
C ILE A 16 12.71 -9.79 -6.02
N LEU A 17 12.58 -10.39 -4.84
CA LEU A 17 12.23 -9.71 -3.60
C LEU A 17 13.44 -9.58 -2.66
N GLY A 18 13.40 -8.59 -1.78
CA GLY A 18 14.42 -8.39 -0.75
C GLY A 18 14.53 -6.95 -0.28
N SER A 19 15.25 -6.73 0.83
CA SER A 19 15.46 -5.40 1.41
C SER A 19 16.28 -4.48 0.51
N THR A 20 16.21 -3.18 0.76
CA THR A 20 17.01 -2.18 0.02
C THR A 20 18.51 -2.44 0.22
N GLY A 21 19.30 -2.30 -0.85
CA GLY A 21 20.76 -2.50 -0.79
C GLY A 21 21.25 -3.94 -0.97
N THR A 22 20.38 -4.94 -1.15
CA THR A 22 20.78 -6.35 -1.33
C THR A 22 21.19 -6.73 -2.76
N GLY A 23 21.32 -5.77 -3.67
CA GLY A 23 21.76 -6.03 -5.05
C GLY A 23 20.68 -6.52 -6.03
N LYS A 24 19.39 -6.39 -5.68
CA LYS A 24 18.27 -6.80 -6.56
C LYS A 24 18.35 -6.24 -7.98
N THR A 25 18.66 -4.95 -8.12
CA THR A 25 18.80 -4.27 -9.42
C THR A 25 19.89 -4.90 -10.27
N LYS A 26 21.04 -5.24 -9.67
CA LYS A 26 22.14 -5.88 -10.38
C LYS A 26 21.71 -7.27 -10.90
N LEU A 27 21.09 -8.08 -10.04
CA LEU A 27 20.60 -9.41 -10.42
C LEU A 27 19.54 -9.33 -11.54
N SER A 28 18.62 -8.36 -11.47
CA SER A 28 17.60 -8.20 -12.51
C SER A 28 18.17 -7.83 -13.87
N LEU A 29 19.20 -6.98 -13.91
CA LEU A 29 19.87 -6.59 -15.15
C LEU A 29 20.63 -7.75 -15.79
N GLU A 30 21.31 -8.56 -14.99
CA GLU A 30 22.01 -9.76 -15.46
C GLU A 30 21.02 -10.78 -16.07
N LEU A 31 19.88 -11.01 -15.41
CA LEU A 31 18.83 -11.87 -15.95
C LEU A 31 18.20 -11.30 -17.22
N ALA A 32 17.89 -10.00 -17.24
CA ALA A 32 17.31 -9.34 -18.40
C ALA A 32 18.24 -9.45 -19.62
N SER A 33 19.53 -9.18 -19.44
CA SER A 33 20.54 -9.25 -20.51
C SER A 33 20.71 -10.67 -21.05
N ARG A 34 20.68 -11.68 -20.16
CA ARG A 34 20.92 -13.08 -20.54
C ARG A 34 19.73 -13.74 -21.22
N TYR A 35 18.51 -13.37 -20.83
CA TYR A 35 17.28 -14.04 -21.25
C TYR A 35 16.34 -13.16 -22.08
N GLY A 36 16.75 -11.94 -22.43
CA GLY A 36 15.92 -11.00 -23.20
C GLY A 36 14.67 -10.54 -22.44
N GLY A 37 14.77 -10.44 -21.12
CA GLY A 37 13.68 -10.04 -20.24
C GLY A 37 13.53 -8.53 -20.11
N GLU A 38 12.38 -8.10 -19.60
CA GLU A 38 12.13 -6.70 -19.25
C GLU A 38 11.74 -6.60 -17.78
N ILE A 39 12.11 -5.48 -17.13
CA ILE A 39 12.00 -5.30 -15.68
C ILE A 39 10.73 -4.52 -15.35
N VAL A 40 9.92 -5.03 -14.42
CA VAL A 40 8.76 -4.33 -13.86
C VAL A 40 9.09 -3.94 -12.41
N SER A 41 9.20 -2.64 -12.15
CA SER A 41 9.52 -2.16 -10.80
C SER A 41 8.32 -2.32 -9.86
N ALA A 42 8.51 -3.08 -8.77
CA ALA A 42 7.57 -3.26 -7.67
C ALA A 42 8.04 -2.54 -6.39
N ASP A 43 8.52 -1.31 -6.56
CA ASP A 43 8.91 -0.42 -5.47
C ASP A 43 7.98 0.79 -5.40
N SER A 44 7.26 0.94 -4.29
CA SER A 44 6.27 2.01 -4.10
C SER A 44 6.82 3.42 -4.15
N MET A 45 8.14 3.63 -4.01
CA MET A 45 8.76 4.94 -4.08
C MET A 45 9.34 5.23 -5.48
N GLN A 46 9.80 4.22 -6.21
CA GLN A 46 10.41 4.42 -7.53
C GLN A 46 9.41 4.77 -8.65
N VAL A 47 8.10 4.61 -8.39
CA VAL A 47 7.04 5.06 -9.30
C VAL A 47 7.00 6.57 -9.48
N TYR A 48 7.55 7.35 -8.54
CA TYR A 48 7.46 8.81 -8.52
C TYR A 48 8.54 9.50 -9.37
N LYS A 49 8.09 10.46 -10.17
CA LYS A 49 8.93 11.31 -11.02
C LYS A 49 9.88 12.20 -10.23
N GLY A 50 11.14 12.26 -10.68
CA GLY A 50 12.15 13.21 -10.18
C GLY A 50 12.76 12.88 -8.83
N LEU A 51 12.38 11.76 -8.21
CA LEU A 51 12.91 11.32 -6.90
C LEU A 51 14.03 10.28 -7.03
N ASP A 52 14.86 10.37 -8.07
CA ASP A 52 15.77 9.29 -8.48
C ASP A 52 16.81 8.93 -7.41
N ILE A 53 17.48 9.93 -6.84
CA ILE A 53 18.55 9.74 -5.84
C ILE A 53 17.98 9.14 -4.55
N VAL A 54 16.92 9.74 -4.03
CA VAL A 54 16.34 9.36 -2.73
C VAL A 54 15.64 8.01 -2.76
N THR A 55 15.22 7.55 -3.94
CA THR A 55 14.56 6.24 -4.12
C THR A 55 15.49 5.15 -4.65
N ALA A 56 16.78 5.46 -4.79
CA ALA A 56 17.79 4.56 -5.37
C ALA A 56 17.30 3.95 -6.70
N LYS A 57 16.70 4.79 -7.55
CA LYS A 57 16.14 4.37 -8.83
C LYS A 57 17.23 3.87 -9.76
N ALA A 58 16.90 2.88 -10.59
CA ALA A 58 17.80 2.40 -11.63
C ALA A 58 18.32 3.59 -12.47
N THR A 59 19.64 3.67 -12.65
CA THR A 59 20.26 4.78 -13.36
C THR A 59 19.90 4.74 -14.85
N LYS A 60 20.18 5.82 -15.60
CA LYS A 60 19.96 5.81 -17.06
C LYS A 60 20.84 4.79 -17.78
N ALA A 61 22.02 4.48 -17.23
CA ALA A 61 22.87 3.40 -17.73
C ALA A 61 22.19 2.03 -17.51
N ASP A 62 21.63 1.79 -16.32
CA ASP A 62 20.90 0.55 -16.03
C ASP A 62 19.65 0.40 -16.91
N GLN A 63 18.89 1.48 -17.11
CA GLN A 63 17.71 1.51 -17.96
C GLN A 63 18.04 1.31 -19.46
N ALA A 64 19.28 1.56 -19.88
CA ALA A 64 19.74 1.28 -21.24
C ALA A 64 20.09 -0.20 -21.46
N ILE A 65 20.46 -0.93 -20.40
CA ILE A 65 20.75 -2.36 -20.45
C ILE A 65 19.45 -3.16 -20.64
N ALA A 66 18.41 -2.81 -19.90
CA ALA A 66 17.11 -3.46 -19.98
C ALA A 66 15.99 -2.44 -19.80
N LYS A 67 14.91 -2.61 -20.55
CA LYS A 67 13.72 -1.76 -20.40
C LYS A 67 13.12 -1.95 -19.02
N HIS A 68 12.90 -0.84 -18.33
CA HIS A 68 12.22 -0.80 -17.04
C HIS A 68 10.82 -0.21 -17.21
N HIS A 69 9.86 -0.86 -16.58
CA HIS A 69 8.46 -0.46 -16.48
C HIS A 69 8.15 0.02 -15.07
N LEU A 70 7.11 0.84 -14.94
CA LEU A 70 6.62 1.39 -13.66
C LEU A 70 7.66 2.22 -12.89
N LEU A 71 8.62 2.80 -13.59
CA LEU A 71 9.45 3.90 -13.10
C LEU A 71 8.86 5.22 -13.62
N ASP A 72 8.88 6.27 -12.79
CA ASP A 72 8.48 7.61 -13.21
C ASP A 72 7.05 7.69 -13.80
N VAL A 73 6.12 6.88 -13.32
CA VAL A 73 4.74 6.81 -13.83
C VAL A 73 3.81 7.85 -13.21
N VAL A 74 4.13 8.34 -12.01
CA VAL A 74 3.27 9.25 -11.25
C VAL A 74 4.06 10.46 -10.73
N THR A 75 3.39 11.61 -10.61
CA THR A 75 3.98 12.81 -10.01
C THR A 75 3.85 12.76 -8.48
N PRO A 76 4.80 13.33 -7.70
CA PRO A 76 4.79 13.24 -6.23
C PRO A 76 3.55 13.80 -5.52
N ASP A 77 2.77 14.66 -6.18
CA ASP A 77 1.53 15.25 -5.68
C ASP A 77 0.34 14.27 -5.70
N ARG A 78 0.44 13.17 -6.45
CA ARG A 78 -0.64 12.18 -6.60
C ARG A 78 -0.36 10.94 -5.76
N ALA A 79 -1.41 10.38 -5.16
CA ALA A 79 -1.29 9.12 -4.44
C ALA A 79 -1.13 7.95 -5.42
N PHE A 80 -0.26 7.00 -5.09
CA PHE A 80 -0.11 5.74 -5.81
C PHE A 80 -0.33 4.57 -4.85
N THR A 81 -1.25 3.68 -5.19
CA THR A 81 -1.72 2.60 -4.31
C THR A 81 -1.42 1.25 -4.94
N VAL A 82 -1.64 0.18 -4.16
CA VAL A 82 -1.51 -1.20 -4.66
C VAL A 82 -2.46 -1.49 -5.83
N THR A 83 -3.65 -0.87 -5.86
CA THR A 83 -4.64 -1.07 -6.93
C THR A 83 -4.13 -0.48 -8.23
N HIS A 84 -3.63 0.77 -8.18
CA HIS A 84 -2.99 1.41 -9.32
C HIS A 84 -1.78 0.61 -9.82
N PHE A 85 -0.97 0.07 -8.92
CA PHE A 85 0.14 -0.80 -9.29
C PHE A 85 -0.35 -2.04 -10.05
N ARG A 86 -1.30 -2.80 -9.49
CA ARG A 86 -1.82 -4.04 -10.09
C ARG A 86 -2.44 -3.77 -11.47
N GLU A 87 -3.26 -2.72 -11.58
CA GLU A 87 -3.93 -2.32 -12.82
C GLU A 87 -2.94 -1.92 -13.93
N GLN A 88 -1.77 -1.37 -13.57
CA GLN A 88 -0.74 -1.03 -14.55
C GLN A 88 0.25 -2.18 -14.81
N ALA A 89 0.56 -3.00 -13.81
CA ALA A 89 1.53 -4.07 -13.91
C ALA A 89 1.01 -5.28 -14.71
N LEU A 90 -0.25 -5.69 -14.50
CA LEU A 90 -0.81 -6.88 -15.17
C LEU A 90 -0.82 -6.74 -16.71
N PRO A 91 -1.31 -5.63 -17.31
CA PRO A 91 -1.26 -5.47 -18.76
C PRO A 91 0.15 -5.49 -19.33
N ILE A 92 1.13 -4.98 -18.58
CA ILE A 92 2.54 -5.00 -18.99
C ILE A 92 3.07 -6.43 -18.98
N ILE A 93 2.82 -7.18 -17.91
CA ILE A 93 3.21 -8.59 -17.79
C ILE A 93 2.58 -9.41 -18.92
N ASP A 94 1.28 -9.25 -19.17
CA ASP A 94 0.57 -9.98 -20.23
C ASP A 94 1.12 -9.65 -21.62
N ALA A 95 1.45 -8.37 -21.89
CA ALA A 95 2.06 -7.96 -23.14
C ALA A 95 3.46 -8.56 -23.33
N LEU A 96 4.27 -8.63 -22.27
CA LEU A 96 5.59 -9.25 -22.30
C LEU A 96 5.50 -10.75 -22.57
N LEU A 97 4.64 -11.47 -21.85
CA LEU A 97 4.41 -12.91 -22.04
C LEU A 97 3.92 -13.21 -23.46
N SER A 98 2.99 -12.40 -23.97
CA SER A 98 2.46 -12.53 -25.34
C SER A 98 3.53 -12.27 -26.41
N ALA A 99 4.50 -11.41 -26.11
CA ALA A 99 5.65 -11.14 -26.97
C ALA A 99 6.81 -12.16 -26.79
N GLY A 100 6.64 -13.19 -25.95
CA GLY A 100 7.69 -14.17 -25.65
C GLY A 100 8.87 -13.58 -24.85
N LYS A 101 8.67 -12.45 -24.17
CA LYS A 101 9.66 -11.80 -23.30
C LYS A 101 9.43 -12.17 -21.85
N MET A 102 10.51 -12.44 -21.13
CA MET A 102 10.46 -12.80 -19.70
C MET A 102 10.17 -11.56 -18.84
N PRO A 103 9.04 -11.50 -18.10
CA PRO A 103 8.77 -10.42 -17.16
C PRO A 103 9.58 -10.66 -15.87
N ILE A 104 10.35 -9.65 -15.46
CA ILE A 104 11.17 -9.69 -14.23
C ILE A 104 10.63 -8.64 -13.27
N VAL A 105 9.84 -9.04 -12.29
CA VAL A 105 9.29 -8.16 -11.26
C VAL A 105 10.32 -7.97 -10.15
N VAL A 106 10.72 -6.74 -9.87
CA VAL A 106 11.83 -6.43 -8.95
C VAL A 106 11.39 -5.38 -7.96
N GLY A 107 11.54 -5.63 -6.66
CA GLY A 107 11.18 -4.60 -5.69
C GLY A 107 11.32 -5.03 -4.23
N GLY A 108 11.04 -4.09 -3.34
CA GLY A 108 10.96 -4.32 -1.90
C GLY A 108 9.56 -4.12 -1.31
N THR A 109 8.58 -3.69 -2.11
CA THR A 109 7.22 -3.52 -1.63
C THR A 109 6.46 -4.84 -1.76
N ASN A 110 6.58 -5.70 -0.75
CA ASN A 110 5.96 -7.03 -0.76
C ASN A 110 4.47 -6.97 -1.13
N TYR A 111 3.74 -6.02 -0.58
CA TYR A 111 2.30 -5.88 -0.84
C TYR A 111 1.96 -5.67 -2.33
N TYR A 112 2.84 -5.04 -3.11
CA TYR A 112 2.68 -4.93 -4.56
C TYR A 112 2.85 -6.28 -5.24
N ILE A 113 3.89 -7.02 -4.88
CA ILE A 113 4.18 -8.36 -5.41
C ILE A 113 3.02 -9.31 -5.06
N GLU A 114 2.58 -9.32 -3.81
CA GLU A 114 1.48 -10.13 -3.31
C GLU A 114 0.19 -9.86 -4.10
N SER A 115 -0.08 -8.60 -4.48
CA SER A 115 -1.24 -8.24 -5.29
C SER A 115 -1.24 -8.83 -6.70
N LEU A 116 -0.07 -9.20 -7.24
CA LEU A 116 0.05 -9.89 -8.52
C LEU A 116 -0.15 -11.41 -8.37
N LEU A 117 0.23 -11.96 -7.21
CA LEU A 117 0.20 -13.41 -6.96
C LEU A 117 -1.18 -13.88 -6.47
N TRP A 118 -1.90 -13.06 -5.72
CA TRP A 118 -3.16 -13.45 -5.09
C TRP A 118 -4.31 -12.54 -5.49
N GLN A 119 -5.36 -13.15 -6.04
CA GLN A 119 -6.60 -12.45 -6.40
C GLN A 119 -7.32 -11.86 -5.18
N VAL A 120 -7.18 -12.51 -4.01
CA VAL A 120 -7.92 -12.24 -2.77
C VAL A 120 -7.63 -10.86 -2.16
N LEU A 121 -6.45 -10.26 -2.41
CA LEU A 121 -6.05 -9.03 -1.72
C LEU A 121 -6.74 -7.76 -2.22
N ILE A 122 -7.30 -7.78 -3.44
CA ILE A 122 -7.97 -6.64 -4.06
C ILE A 122 -9.21 -7.21 -4.77
N GLY A 123 -10.37 -7.07 -4.12
CA GLY A 123 -11.65 -7.51 -4.69
C GLY A 123 -11.92 -6.80 -6.02
N ASP A 124 -12.42 -7.55 -7.00
CA ASP A 124 -12.55 -7.14 -8.41
C ASP A 124 -13.66 -6.08 -8.67
N GLY A 125 -14.00 -5.24 -7.70
CA GLY A 125 -15.18 -4.41 -7.85
C GLY A 125 -15.37 -3.29 -6.85
N VAL A 126 -14.38 -2.41 -6.63
CA VAL A 126 -14.69 -1.05 -6.15
C VAL A 126 -13.75 -0.02 -6.80
N ARG A 127 -14.25 0.63 -7.85
CA ARG A 127 -13.81 1.99 -8.21
C ARG A 127 -14.17 2.91 -7.05
N ARG A 128 -13.22 3.24 -6.17
CA ARG A 128 -13.32 4.47 -5.37
C ARG A 128 -11.94 5.10 -5.27
N GLU A 129 -11.72 6.08 -6.15
CA GLU A 129 -10.61 7.02 -6.07
C GLU A 129 -10.85 7.92 -4.84
N HIS A 130 -10.43 7.43 -3.68
CA HIS A 130 -10.36 8.23 -2.46
C HIS A 130 -9.16 9.16 -2.57
N ILE A 131 -9.36 10.28 -3.28
CA ILE A 131 -8.49 11.45 -3.13
C ILE A 131 -8.66 11.88 -1.68
N ARG A 132 -7.65 11.61 -0.85
CA ARG A 132 -7.45 12.40 0.37
C ARG A 132 -7.35 13.85 -0.06
N ARG A 133 -8.46 14.59 -0.02
CA ARG A 133 -8.41 16.04 -0.04
C ARG A 133 -7.65 16.42 1.22
N ARG A 134 -6.33 16.63 1.09
CA ARG A 134 -5.64 17.51 2.01
C ARG A 134 -6.38 18.83 1.87
N SER A 135 -7.14 19.20 2.89
CA SER A 135 -7.79 20.50 2.98
C SER A 135 -6.71 21.56 2.76
N ALA A 136 -6.67 22.09 1.54
CA ALA A 136 -5.87 23.23 1.18
C ALA A 136 -6.72 24.47 1.47
N ASP A 137 -7.02 24.70 2.75
CA ASP A 137 -7.62 25.93 3.23
C ASP A 137 -7.19 26.10 4.69
N THR A 138 -6.07 26.79 4.88
CA THR A 138 -5.86 27.87 5.87
C THR A 138 -4.41 28.33 5.67
N ILE A 139 -4.16 29.13 4.63
CA ILE A 139 -3.06 30.09 4.69
C ILE A 139 -3.63 31.26 5.49
N THR A 140 -3.57 31.17 6.82
CA THR A 140 -3.56 32.38 7.64
C THR A 140 -2.16 32.95 7.58
N THR A 141 -2.04 34.02 6.81
CA THR A 141 -1.01 35.03 7.01
C THR A 141 -0.98 35.46 8.46
N GLU A 142 0.17 35.27 9.11
CA GLU A 142 0.72 35.89 10.33
C GLU A 142 1.62 34.81 10.95
N GLY A 143 2.94 34.92 10.87
CA GLY A 143 3.71 35.93 11.58
C GLY A 143 4.38 35.23 12.76
N GLU A 144 5.72 35.19 12.74
CA GLU A 144 6.60 34.87 13.88
C GLU A 144 7.04 33.40 14.09
N SER A 145 8.28 33.15 13.68
CA SER A 145 9.06 31.92 13.94
C SER A 145 9.46 31.80 15.42
N PRO A 146 9.31 30.64 16.08
CA PRO A 146 9.96 30.41 17.36
C PRO A 146 11.40 29.92 17.13
N LYS A 147 12.35 30.75 17.54
CA LYS A 147 13.79 30.45 17.65
C LYS A 147 14.01 29.19 18.49
N ARG A 148 14.76 28.21 17.97
CA ARG A 148 15.38 27.15 18.79
C ARG A 148 16.34 27.79 19.80
N PRO A 149 16.19 27.57 21.12
CA PRO A 149 17.20 27.98 22.07
C PRO A 149 18.40 27.02 22.02
N LYS A 150 19.58 27.62 22.13
CA LYS A 150 20.90 26.98 22.13
C LYS A 150 21.09 26.13 23.40
N ALA A 151 21.72 24.98 23.25
CA ALA A 151 22.20 24.16 24.35
C ALA A 151 23.24 24.95 25.17
N GLY A 152 22.97 25.09 26.48
CA GLY A 152 23.87 25.64 27.48
C GLY A 152 23.81 24.77 28.73
N VAL A 153 24.98 24.41 29.22
CA VAL A 153 25.26 23.46 30.31
C VAL A 153 24.91 24.06 31.67
N GLY A 154 24.33 23.27 32.59
CA GLY A 154 24.41 23.55 34.03
C GLY A 154 23.25 23.06 34.92
N SER A 155 23.55 22.01 35.71
CA SER A 155 23.14 21.77 37.11
C SER A 155 21.67 21.54 37.53
N ALA A 156 21.42 20.29 37.95
CA ALA A 156 20.69 19.81 39.13
C ALA A 156 19.42 20.53 39.63
N ALA A 157 18.27 19.84 39.49
CA ALA A 157 17.29 19.61 40.55
C ALA A 157 16.35 18.48 40.11
N GLU A 158 16.34 17.39 40.88
CA GLU A 158 15.37 16.30 40.73
C GLU A 158 13.97 16.82 41.08
N GLN A 159 13.04 16.70 40.12
CA GLN A 159 11.61 16.78 40.38
C GLN A 159 10.97 15.53 39.77
N GLU A 160 10.44 14.69 40.64
CA GLU A 160 9.62 13.53 40.30
C GLU A 160 8.40 14.00 39.51
N GLN A 161 8.39 13.73 38.20
CA GLN A 161 7.18 13.82 37.39
C GLN A 161 6.42 12.51 37.51
N GLU A 162 5.30 12.56 38.24
CA GLU A 162 4.24 11.56 38.18
C GLU A 162 3.93 11.22 36.73
N LYS A 163 4.04 9.93 36.38
CA LYS A 163 3.59 9.39 35.09
C LYS A 163 2.08 9.61 34.98
N GLU A 164 1.68 10.65 34.26
CA GLU A 164 0.31 10.88 33.86
C GLU A 164 -0.16 9.67 33.02
N GLN A 165 -1.05 8.85 33.61
CA GLN A 165 -1.63 7.69 32.94
C GLN A 165 -2.40 8.15 31.69
N PRO A 166 -2.33 7.41 30.56
CA PRO A 166 -3.10 7.77 29.38
C PRO A 166 -4.60 7.74 29.72
N ARG A 167 -5.28 8.86 29.48
CA ARG A 167 -6.74 9.00 29.66
C ARG A 167 -7.47 7.80 29.04
N PRO A 168 -8.41 7.15 29.76
CA PRO A 168 -9.19 6.05 29.19
C PRO A 168 -9.96 6.58 27.98
N THR A 169 -9.81 5.89 26.85
CA THR A 169 -10.65 6.15 25.68
C THR A 169 -12.11 5.90 26.05
N PRO A 170 -13.05 6.75 25.64
CA PRO A 170 -14.46 6.57 25.98
C PRO A 170 -14.93 5.19 25.49
N VAL A 171 -15.42 4.37 26.40
CA VAL A 171 -15.93 3.02 26.09
C VAL A 171 -17.14 3.19 25.18
N PRO A 172 -17.18 2.57 23.98
CA PRO A 172 -18.31 2.69 23.07
C PRO A 172 -19.58 2.14 23.74
N THR A 173 -20.66 2.91 23.72
CA THR A 173 -21.95 2.55 24.31
C THR A 173 -22.62 1.44 23.49
N GLU A 174 -23.29 0.50 24.14
CA GLU A 174 -23.98 -0.64 23.47
C GLU A 174 -25.00 -0.17 22.41
N GLN A 175 -25.67 0.96 22.67
CA GLN A 175 -26.60 1.58 21.72
C GLN A 175 -25.91 1.98 20.40
N GLN A 176 -24.70 2.55 20.47
CA GLN A 176 -23.94 2.97 19.29
C GLN A 176 -23.47 1.77 18.46
N VAL A 177 -23.13 0.67 19.12
CA VAL A 177 -22.75 -0.58 18.45
C VAL A 177 -23.95 -1.18 17.72
N SER A 178 -25.11 -1.26 18.38
CA SER A 178 -26.33 -1.81 17.79
C SER A 178 -26.78 -1.02 16.57
N GLU A 179 -26.83 0.32 16.68
CA GLU A 179 -27.24 1.19 15.59
C GLU A 179 -26.33 1.05 14.36
N LEU A 180 -25.01 1.04 14.57
CA LEU A 180 -24.07 0.89 13.47
C LEU A 180 -24.10 -0.51 12.86
N LEU A 181 -24.31 -1.55 13.67
CA LEU A 181 -24.46 -2.93 13.22
C LEU A 181 -25.71 -3.11 12.35
N ASP A 182 -26.84 -2.52 12.73
CA ASP A 182 -28.08 -2.58 11.96
C ASP A 182 -27.92 -1.91 10.60
N ARG A 183 -27.23 -0.76 10.55
CA ARG A 183 -26.90 -0.06 9.30
C ARG A 183 -25.94 -0.86 8.41
N CYS A 184 -24.97 -1.55 9.00
CA CYS A 184 -24.08 -2.47 8.28
C CYS A 184 -24.87 -3.64 7.67
N ARG A 185 -25.75 -4.30 8.45
CA ARG A 185 -26.59 -5.41 7.97
C ARG A 185 -27.58 -5.00 6.90
N ALA A 186 -28.10 -3.77 6.99
CA ALA A 186 -29.00 -3.21 5.99
C ALA A 186 -28.30 -2.80 4.68
N GLY A 187 -26.97 -2.85 4.60
CA GLY A 187 -26.21 -2.42 3.42
C GLY A 187 -26.33 -0.91 3.12
N THR A 188 -26.80 -0.12 4.08
CA THR A 188 -27.08 1.32 3.92
C THR A 188 -25.93 2.21 4.35
N LEU A 189 -24.80 1.61 4.77
CA LEU A 189 -23.66 2.34 5.30
C LEU A 189 -22.63 2.62 4.19
N PRO A 190 -22.54 3.86 3.67
CA PRO A 190 -21.45 4.22 2.80
C PRO A 190 -20.14 4.23 3.59
N VAL A 191 -19.11 3.65 2.99
CA VAL A 191 -17.79 3.45 3.61
C VAL A 191 -17.14 4.76 4.08
N ASP A 192 -17.43 5.88 3.42
CA ASP A 192 -16.90 7.19 3.79
C ASP A 192 -17.38 7.63 5.19
N GLN A 193 -18.54 7.11 5.65
CA GLN A 193 -19.02 7.35 7.00
C GLN A 193 -18.29 6.50 8.04
N LEU A 194 -17.73 5.34 7.67
CA LEU A 194 -16.91 4.52 8.59
C LEU A 194 -15.68 5.29 9.09
N GLU A 195 -15.13 6.19 8.27
CA GLU A 195 -14.00 7.03 8.66
C GLU A 195 -14.33 8.04 9.77
N SER A 196 -15.60 8.36 10.01
CA SER A 196 -16.01 9.26 11.10
C SER A 196 -16.08 8.58 12.47
N TYR A 197 -16.15 7.25 12.53
CA TYR A 197 -16.31 6.51 13.80
C TYR A 197 -14.99 6.16 14.46
N GLU A 198 -14.99 5.99 15.77
CA GLU A 198 -13.82 5.61 16.55
C GLU A 198 -13.43 4.13 16.34
N GLY A 199 -12.12 3.86 16.36
CA GLY A 199 -11.57 2.51 16.15
C GLY A 199 -12.16 1.43 17.07
N PRO A 200 -12.24 1.67 18.40
CA PRO A 200 -12.86 0.72 19.33
C PRO A 200 -14.33 0.42 19.06
N LEU A 201 -15.11 1.41 18.60
CA LEU A 201 -16.51 1.20 18.22
C LEU A 201 -16.60 0.30 16.99
N LEU A 202 -15.81 0.61 15.95
CA LEU A 202 -15.75 -0.19 14.73
C LEU A 202 -15.26 -1.62 14.99
N HIS A 203 -14.34 -1.80 15.94
CA HIS A 203 -13.84 -3.12 16.33
C HIS A 203 -14.94 -3.98 16.97
N LYS A 204 -15.76 -3.39 17.85
CA LYS A 204 -16.93 -4.08 18.42
C LYS A 204 -17.94 -4.48 17.34
N VAL A 205 -18.21 -3.59 16.38
CA VAL A 205 -19.09 -3.91 15.24
C VAL A 205 -18.50 -5.03 14.40
N LEU A 206 -17.19 -4.99 14.13
CA LEU A 206 -16.48 -6.06 13.41
C LEU A 206 -16.59 -7.40 14.16
N ALA A 207 -16.43 -7.41 15.48
CA ALA A 207 -16.56 -8.63 16.28
C ALA A 207 -17.97 -9.27 16.20
N ALA A 208 -19.00 -8.44 15.96
CA ALA A 208 -20.38 -8.92 15.81
C ALA A 208 -20.69 -9.49 14.41
N VAL A 209 -19.91 -9.15 13.38
CA VAL A 209 -20.09 -9.65 12.00
C VAL A 209 -19.05 -10.69 11.58
N ASP A 210 -17.81 -10.54 12.04
CA ASP A 210 -16.64 -11.37 11.73
C ASP A 210 -15.69 -11.44 12.94
N LEU A 211 -16.02 -12.33 13.87
CA LEU A 211 -15.22 -12.56 15.06
C LEU A 211 -13.77 -13.00 14.75
N PRO A 212 -13.51 -13.94 13.80
CA PRO A 212 -12.15 -14.29 13.41
C PRO A 212 -11.29 -13.09 12.98
N SER A 213 -11.81 -12.19 12.14
CA SER A 213 -11.06 -10.99 11.74
C SER A 213 -10.88 -10.00 12.88
N ALA A 214 -11.90 -9.81 13.72
CA ALA A 214 -11.81 -8.93 14.88
C ALA A 214 -10.71 -9.38 15.86
N ASN A 215 -10.58 -10.69 16.10
CA ASN A 215 -9.57 -11.25 17.01
C ASN A 215 -8.13 -11.03 16.52
N ARG A 216 -7.92 -10.92 15.20
CA ARG A 216 -6.59 -10.65 14.60
C ARG A 216 -6.23 -9.16 14.59
N LEU A 217 -7.21 -8.27 14.76
CA LEU A 217 -7.03 -6.83 14.60
C LEU A 217 -7.11 -6.11 15.95
N HIS A 218 -6.09 -5.28 16.23
CA HIS A 218 -6.13 -4.42 17.40
C HIS A 218 -7.17 -3.29 17.23
N PRO A 219 -7.95 -2.91 18.26
CA PRO A 219 -9.00 -1.87 18.17
C PRO A 219 -8.53 -0.51 17.64
N ASN A 220 -7.26 -0.15 17.88
CA ASN A 220 -6.68 1.10 17.37
C ASN A 220 -6.27 1.02 15.88
N ASN A 221 -6.31 -0.14 15.25
CA ASN A 221 -5.99 -0.30 13.83
C ASN A 221 -7.20 0.01 12.95
N LYS A 222 -7.71 1.24 13.08
CA LYS A 222 -8.92 1.73 12.41
C LYS A 222 -8.92 1.43 10.91
N ARG A 223 -7.79 1.62 10.23
CA ARG A 223 -7.68 1.33 8.79
C ARG A 223 -7.95 -0.13 8.44
N LYS A 224 -7.36 -1.08 9.16
CA LYS A 224 -7.59 -2.51 8.89
C LYS A 224 -9.00 -2.95 9.29
N ILE A 225 -9.55 -2.37 10.35
CA ILE A 225 -10.93 -2.64 10.79
C ILE A 225 -11.94 -2.14 9.76
N ILE A 226 -11.79 -0.90 9.28
CA ILE A 226 -12.62 -0.35 8.19
C ILE A 226 -12.53 -1.26 6.97
N ARG A 227 -11.31 -1.67 6.56
CA ARG A 227 -11.15 -2.56 5.41
C ARG A 227 -11.85 -3.91 5.58
N ALA A 228 -11.80 -4.51 6.77
CA ALA A 228 -12.48 -5.77 7.04
C ALA A 228 -14.02 -5.61 6.97
N LEU A 229 -14.54 -4.51 7.51
CA LEU A 229 -15.97 -4.17 7.41
C LEU A 229 -16.39 -3.90 5.96
N GLU A 230 -15.57 -3.19 5.18
CA GLU A 230 -15.82 -2.98 3.74
C GLU A 230 -15.94 -4.30 2.98
N VAL A 231 -14.99 -5.23 3.20
CA VAL A 231 -15.03 -6.54 2.56
C VAL A 231 -16.31 -7.27 2.92
N TYR A 232 -16.71 -7.27 4.20
CA TYR A 232 -17.97 -7.87 4.64
C TYR A 232 -19.21 -7.26 3.96
N LEU A 233 -19.25 -5.92 3.84
CA LEU A 233 -20.35 -5.20 3.18
C LEU A 233 -20.43 -5.51 1.68
N ASP A 234 -19.28 -5.62 1.01
CA ASP A 234 -19.20 -5.89 -0.43
C ASP A 234 -19.51 -7.37 -0.77
N SER A 235 -19.06 -8.34 0.05
CA SER A 235 -19.28 -9.77 -0.21
C SER A 235 -20.54 -10.37 0.42
N GLY A 236 -21.25 -9.63 1.27
CA GLY A 236 -22.46 -10.12 1.98
C GLY A 236 -22.17 -11.27 2.97
N GLY A 237 -20.90 -11.51 3.29
CA GLY A 237 -20.43 -12.65 4.08
C GLY A 237 -18.92 -12.63 4.29
N THR A 238 -18.45 -13.40 5.27
CA THR A 238 -17.03 -13.50 5.63
C THR A 238 -16.23 -14.27 4.59
N GLN A 239 -15.18 -13.65 4.05
CA GLN A 239 -14.16 -14.34 3.26
C GLN A 239 -13.03 -14.77 4.20
N THR A 240 -13.14 -15.99 4.74
CA THR A 240 -12.05 -16.68 5.46
C THR A 240 -11.16 -17.45 4.50
#